data_AF-A0A5F2B033-F1
#
_entry.id   AF-A0A5F2B033-F1
#
_cell.length_a   1.000
_cell.length_b   1.000
_cell.length_c   1.000
_cell.angle_alpha   90.00
_cell.angle_beta   90.00
_cell.angle_gamma   90.00
#
_symmetry.space_group_name_H-M   'P 1'
#
loop_
_entity.id
_entity.type
_entity.pdbx_description
1 polymer ?
#
loop_
_entity_poly.entity_id
_entity_poly.type
_entity_poly.pdbx_seq_one_letter_code
_entity_poly.pdbx_strand_id
1 'polypeptide(L)'
;MSHSILSELKKNAMSLNISNLFACVRPNQKENFPFESMEEYLERKRPDGFSEDPWVRVHEKAGGKRIRIEERSMYVSGSVEQWETWTQMKFPESGSFAIPGALVPVGIDREKNLGEYVEPNVWFQHKI
;
A
#
# COMPACT_ATOMS: atom_id res chain seq x y z
N MET A 1 -5.39 -12.47 14.30
CA MET A 1 -6.58 -12.49 13.41
C MET A 1 -6.20 -12.67 11.95
N SER A 2 -5.32 -11.84 11.39
CA SER A 2 -4.91 -11.93 9.97
C SER A 2 -4.19 -13.22 9.57
N HIS A 3 -3.28 -13.75 10.41
CA HIS A 3 -2.62 -15.03 10.15
C HIS A 3 -3.61 -16.20 10.00
N SER A 4 -4.68 -16.22 10.81
CA SER A 4 -5.71 -17.26 10.75
C SER A 4 -6.47 -17.22 9.44
N ILE A 5 -6.80 -16.02 8.93
CA ILE A 5 -7.47 -15.85 7.63
C ILE A 5 -6.58 -16.35 6.50
N LEU A 6 -5.30 -15.97 6.49
CA LEU A 6 -4.37 -16.43 5.46
C LEU A 6 -4.18 -17.96 5.50
N SER A 7 -4.08 -18.55 6.69
CA SER A 7 -3.99 -19.99 6.84
C SER A 7 -5.23 -20.70 6.30
N GLU A 8 -6.43 -20.19 6.58
CA GLU A 8 -7.68 -20.79 6.12
C GLU A 8 -7.87 -20.64 4.60
N LEU A 9 -7.49 -19.49 4.03
CA LEU A 9 -7.45 -19.31 2.58
C LEU A 9 -6.54 -20.34 1.89
N LYS A 10 -5.37 -20.63 2.47
CA LYS A 10 -4.46 -21.66 1.93
C LYS A 10 -5.10 -23.06 1.99
N LYS A 11 -5.76 -23.42 3.09
CA LYS A 11 -6.48 -24.70 3.19
C LYS A 11 -7.59 -24.84 2.15
N ASN A 12 -8.38 -23.79 1.95
CA ASN A 12 -9.42 -23.78 0.93
C ASN A 12 -8.84 -23.81 -0.50
N ALA A 13 -7.71 -23.15 -0.74
CA ALA A 13 -7.02 -23.24 -2.02
C ALA A 13 -6.55 -24.68 -2.31
N MET A 14 -5.99 -25.37 -1.31
CA MET A 14 -5.59 -26.78 -1.43
C MET A 14 -6.79 -27.67 -1.78
N SER A 15 -7.92 -27.53 -1.09
CA SER A 15 -9.10 -28.36 -1.35
C SER A 15 -9.71 -28.14 -2.75
N LEU A 16 -9.41 -26.99 -3.37
CA LEU A 16 -9.84 -26.63 -4.73
C LEU A 16 -8.75 -26.83 -5.80
N ASN A 17 -7.62 -27.46 -5.47
CA ASN A 17 -6.46 -27.65 -6.37
C ASN A 17 -5.88 -26.34 -6.93
N ILE A 18 -6.01 -25.23 -6.19
CA ILE A 18 -5.41 -23.94 -6.54
C ILE A 18 -3.96 -23.93 -6.05
N SER A 19 -2.99 -23.87 -6.96
CA SER A 19 -1.55 -23.96 -6.61
C SER A 19 -0.92 -22.64 -6.20
N ASN A 20 -1.59 -21.50 -6.47
CA ASN A 20 -1.05 -20.17 -6.20
C ASN A 20 -2.15 -19.23 -5.72
N LEU A 21 -1.87 -18.50 -4.64
CA LEU A 21 -2.65 -17.36 -4.20
C LEU A 21 -1.84 -16.08 -4.38
N PHE A 22 -2.48 -15.03 -4.87
CA PHE A 22 -1.89 -13.71 -5.03
C PHE A 22 -2.58 -12.72 -4.09
N ALA A 23 -1.79 -11.90 -3.41
CA ALA A 23 -2.29 -10.86 -2.52
C ALA A 23 -1.68 -9.51 -2.91
N CYS A 24 -2.53 -8.51 -3.16
CA CYS A 24 -2.11 -7.12 -3.27
C CYS A 24 -2.14 -6.51 -1.87
N VAL A 25 -0.97 -6.18 -1.35
CA VAL A 25 -0.76 -5.82 0.05
C VAL A 25 -0.48 -4.34 0.10
N ARG A 26 -1.26 -3.62 0.92
CA ARG A 26 -1.07 -2.21 1.24
C ARG A 26 -0.25 -2.08 2.52
N PRO A 27 1.05 -1.71 2.47
CA PRO A 27 1.88 -1.60 3.67
C PRO A 27 1.26 -0.58 4.64
N ASN A 28 0.97 -1.03 5.86
CA ASN A 28 0.11 -0.27 6.77
C ASN A 28 0.86 0.74 7.63
N GLN A 29 2.19 0.75 7.60
CA GLN A 29 3.00 1.78 8.28
C GLN A 29 3.74 2.71 7.33
N LYS A 30 3.61 2.51 6.00
CA LYS A 30 4.21 3.37 4.98
C LYS A 30 3.71 4.82 5.06
N GLU A 31 2.51 5.04 5.59
CA GLU A 31 1.95 6.37 5.86
C GLU A 31 2.83 7.27 6.75
N ASN A 32 3.71 6.67 7.57
CA ASN A 32 4.68 7.42 8.39
C ASN A 32 5.89 7.92 7.58
N PHE A 33 6.05 7.46 6.34
CA PHE A 33 7.16 7.78 5.45
C PHE A 33 6.62 8.16 4.05
N PRO A 34 5.70 9.13 3.93
CA PRO A 34 4.93 9.34 2.70
C PRO A 34 5.83 9.72 1.51
N PHE A 35 6.93 10.44 1.75
CA PHE A 35 7.86 10.89 0.71
C PHE A 35 8.96 9.88 0.35
N GLU A 36 9.12 8.81 1.13
CA GLU A 36 9.99 7.68 0.76
C GLU A 36 9.32 6.89 -0.36
N SER A 37 10.06 6.40 -1.35
CA SER A 37 9.48 5.54 -2.38
C SER A 37 9.00 4.22 -1.78
N MET A 38 8.07 3.53 -2.47
CA MET A 38 7.65 2.20 -2.03
C MET A 38 8.82 1.19 -2.07
N GLU A 39 9.74 1.34 -3.03
CA GLU A 39 10.92 0.49 -3.16
C GLU A 39 11.86 0.65 -1.96
N GLU A 40 12.30 1.87 -1.66
CA GLU A 40 13.16 2.18 -0.51
C GLU A 40 12.53 1.71 0.81
N TYR A 41 11.24 1.97 0.99
CA TYR A 41 10.53 1.58 2.20
C TYR A 41 10.50 0.06 2.40
N LEU A 42 10.33 -0.72 1.34
CA LEU A 42 10.27 -2.19 1.44
C LEU A 42 11.63 -2.84 1.70
N GLU A 43 12.72 -2.12 1.47
CA GLU A 43 14.09 -2.56 1.80
C GLU A 43 14.44 -2.37 3.29
N ARG A 44 13.58 -1.66 4.04
CA ARG A 44 13.72 -1.56 5.50
C ARG A 44 13.42 -2.90 6.16
N LYS A 45 14.46 -3.54 6.70
CA LYS A 45 14.37 -4.84 7.38
C LYS A 45 14.73 -4.74 8.85
N ARG A 46 14.02 -5.54 9.65
CA ARG A 46 14.35 -5.83 11.04
C ARG A 46 15.60 -6.72 11.12
N PRO A 47 16.24 -6.85 12.30
CA PRO A 47 17.38 -7.75 12.49
C PRO A 47 17.11 -9.23 12.18
N ASP A 48 15.85 -9.66 12.18
CA ASP A 48 15.44 -11.03 11.80
C ASP A 48 15.29 -11.22 10.28
N GLY A 49 15.64 -10.21 9.47
CA GLY A 49 15.61 -10.24 8.01
C GLY A 49 14.25 -9.98 7.36
N PHE A 50 13.19 -9.82 8.17
CA PHE A 50 11.84 -9.52 7.67
C PHE A 50 11.58 -8.01 7.60
N SER A 51 10.60 -7.60 6.80
CA SER A 51 10.15 -6.21 6.65
C SER A 51 9.85 -5.55 7.99
N GLU A 52 10.21 -4.27 8.12
CA GLU A 52 9.76 -3.42 9.23
C GLU A 52 8.24 -3.22 9.21
N ASP A 53 7.63 -3.15 8.03
CA ASP A 53 6.17 -3.04 7.88
C ASP A 53 5.46 -4.30 8.40
N PRO A 54 4.57 -4.18 9.41
CA PRO A 54 3.89 -5.32 9.99
C PRO A 54 3.03 -6.13 9.02
N TRP A 55 2.38 -5.47 8.06
CA TRP A 55 1.48 -6.14 7.14
C TRP A 55 2.23 -6.92 6.07
N VAL A 56 3.27 -6.31 5.50
CA VAL A 56 4.21 -6.98 4.60
C VAL A 56 4.86 -8.18 5.29
N ARG A 57 5.29 -8.02 6.54
CA ARG A 57 5.92 -9.08 7.33
C ARG A 57 5.01 -10.29 7.57
N VAL A 58 3.69 -10.12 7.66
CA VAL A 58 2.76 -11.25 7.77
C VAL A 58 2.83 -12.13 6.52
N HIS A 59 2.90 -11.52 5.32
CA HIS A 59 3.01 -12.27 4.08
C HIS A 59 4.38 -12.93 3.92
N GLU A 60 5.48 -12.23 4.26
CA GLU A 60 6.83 -12.82 4.23
C GLU A 60 6.94 -14.02 5.19
N LYS A 61 6.47 -13.89 6.45
CA LYS A 61 6.49 -15.00 7.43
C LYS A 61 5.62 -16.18 7.03
N ALA A 62 4.58 -15.95 6.24
CA ALA A 62 3.76 -17.02 5.68
C ALA A 62 4.36 -17.67 4.41
N GLY A 63 5.62 -17.36 4.06
CA GLY A 63 6.31 -17.90 2.89
C GLY A 63 5.94 -17.20 1.58
N GLY A 64 5.28 -16.05 1.65
CA GLY A 64 4.93 -15.24 0.49
C GLY A 64 6.17 -14.63 -0.16
N LYS A 65 6.23 -14.69 -1.50
CA LYS A 65 7.27 -14.05 -2.29
C LYS A 65 6.78 -12.74 -2.88
N ARG A 66 7.48 -11.64 -2.62
CA ARG A 66 7.25 -10.35 -3.31
C ARG A 66 7.46 -10.56 -4.80
N ILE A 67 6.49 -10.13 -5.62
CA ILE A 67 6.54 -10.25 -7.08
C ILE A 67 6.97 -8.94 -7.70
N ARG A 68 6.23 -7.87 -7.39
CA ARG A 68 6.44 -6.52 -7.90
C ARG A 68 5.67 -5.50 -7.06
N ILE A 69 6.07 -4.25 -7.19
CA ILE A 69 5.26 -3.10 -6.79
C ILE A 69 4.22 -2.85 -7.89
N GLU A 70 2.99 -2.56 -7.49
CA GLU A 70 1.93 -2.04 -8.34
C GLU A 70 1.83 -0.55 -8.09
N GLU A 71 2.53 0.25 -8.90
CA GLU A 71 2.66 1.70 -8.72
C GLU A 71 1.33 2.45 -8.80
N ARG A 72 0.37 1.92 -9.55
CA ARG A 72 -0.96 2.52 -9.75
C ARG A 72 -2.06 1.60 -9.25
N SER A 73 -1.95 1.18 -7.98
CA SER A 73 -2.92 0.26 -7.39
C SER A 73 -4.26 0.92 -7.06
N MET A 74 -4.26 2.22 -6.79
CA MET A 74 -5.46 3.02 -6.60
C MET A 74 -5.24 4.40 -7.20
N TYR A 75 -6.27 4.95 -7.84
CA TYR A 75 -6.26 6.33 -8.32
C TYR A 75 -7.51 7.04 -7.84
N VAL A 76 -7.31 8.21 -7.23
CA VAL A 76 -8.38 9.09 -6.77
C VAL A 76 -8.10 10.48 -7.29
N SER A 77 -9.11 11.10 -7.91
CA SER A 77 -9.05 12.47 -8.40
C SER A 77 -10.21 13.28 -7.85
N GLY A 78 -10.00 14.57 -7.64
CA GLY A 78 -11.06 15.49 -7.22
C GLY A 78 -10.61 16.94 -7.37
N SER A 79 -11.54 17.88 -7.18
CA SER A 79 -11.19 19.29 -7.07
C SER A 79 -10.38 19.57 -5.81
N VAL A 80 -9.72 20.72 -5.74
CA VAL A 80 -8.99 21.11 -4.52
C VAL A 80 -9.94 21.19 -3.32
N GLU A 81 -11.14 21.73 -3.51
CA GLU A 81 -12.16 21.81 -2.46
C GLU A 81 -12.62 20.42 -1.97
N GLN A 82 -12.77 19.44 -2.87
CA GLN A 82 -13.10 18.07 -2.49
C GLN A 82 -11.99 17.47 -1.63
N TRP A 83 -10.73 17.65 -2.03
CA TRP A 83 -9.58 17.20 -1.23
C TRP A 83 -9.51 17.87 0.13
N GLU A 84 -9.73 19.19 0.21
CA GLU A 84 -9.79 19.91 1.50
C GLU A 84 -10.91 19.36 2.38
N THR A 85 -12.05 19.00 1.78
CA THR A 85 -13.18 18.39 2.50
C THR A 85 -12.86 16.98 2.98
N TRP A 86 -12.27 16.13 2.14
CA TRP A 86 -11.95 14.75 2.51
C TRP A 86 -10.86 14.65 3.57
N THR A 87 -9.86 15.52 3.48
CA THR A 87 -8.67 15.48 4.34
C THR A 87 -8.78 16.38 5.57
N GLN A 88 -9.73 17.31 5.58
CA GLN A 88 -9.82 18.40 6.56
C GLN A 88 -8.54 19.25 6.61
N MET A 89 -7.81 19.33 5.49
CA MET A 89 -6.61 20.13 5.32
C MET A 89 -6.86 21.29 4.35
N LYS A 90 -5.90 22.23 4.27
CA LYS A 90 -5.90 23.30 3.29
C LYS A 90 -4.72 23.13 2.33
N PHE A 91 -4.98 23.39 1.05
CA PHE A 91 -3.97 23.31 0.00
C PHE A 91 -3.89 24.66 -0.71
N PRO A 92 -3.14 25.63 -0.14
CA PRO A 92 -3.11 27.00 -0.64
C PRO A 92 -2.37 27.14 -1.98
N GLU A 93 -1.41 26.25 -2.25
CA GLU A 93 -0.55 26.25 -3.42
C GLU A 93 -0.49 24.88 -4.09
N SER A 94 -0.05 24.83 -5.34
CA SER A 94 0.23 23.58 -6.05
C SER A 94 1.44 22.88 -5.41
N GLY A 95 1.41 21.56 -5.30
CA GLY A 95 2.50 20.80 -4.69
C GLY A 95 2.08 19.40 -4.25
N SER A 96 3.00 18.72 -3.58
CA SER A 96 2.79 17.37 -3.05
C SER A 96 2.60 17.42 -1.54
N PHE A 97 1.47 16.93 -1.05
CA PHE A 97 1.10 17.02 0.36
C PHE A 97 0.89 15.63 0.98
N ALA A 98 1.57 15.36 2.09
CA ALA A 98 1.25 14.19 2.91
C ALA A 98 -0.11 14.42 3.59
N ILE A 99 -1.02 13.46 3.43
CA ILE A 99 -2.37 13.51 4.03
C ILE A 99 -2.56 12.31 4.97
N PRO A 100 -3.40 12.43 6.01
CA PRO A 100 -3.65 11.34 6.94
C PRO A 100 -4.10 10.06 6.23
N GLY A 101 -3.45 8.94 6.56
CA GLY A 101 -3.80 7.62 6.04
C GLY A 101 -3.26 7.29 4.66
N ALA A 102 -2.72 8.24 3.90
CA ALA A 102 -2.17 7.98 2.56
C ALA A 102 -0.73 7.43 2.61
N LEU A 103 -0.39 6.54 1.68
CA LEU A 103 0.95 5.94 1.62
C LEU A 103 1.98 6.83 0.92
N VAL A 104 1.50 7.73 0.06
CA VAL A 104 2.29 8.70 -0.71
C VAL A 104 1.57 10.05 -0.70
N PRO A 105 2.20 11.15 -1.13
CA PRO A 105 1.55 12.45 -1.14
C PRO A 105 0.42 12.51 -2.19
N VAL A 106 -0.59 13.32 -1.92
CA VAL A 106 -1.51 13.80 -2.98
C VAL A 106 -0.82 14.94 -3.74
N GLY A 107 -0.90 14.91 -5.07
CA GLY A 107 -0.48 16.03 -5.91
C GLY A 107 -1.64 17.02 -6.06
N ILE A 108 -1.40 18.29 -5.77
CA ILE A 108 -2.36 19.38 -5.93
C ILE A 108 -1.88 20.31 -7.04
N ASP A 109 -2.77 20.62 -7.97
CA ASP A 109 -2.61 21.61 -9.02
C ASP A 109 -3.73 22.67 -8.88
N ARG A 110 -3.36 23.86 -8.38
CA ARG A 110 -4.28 24.98 -8.18
C ARG A 110 -4.73 25.62 -9.48
N GLU A 111 -3.87 25.66 -10.50
CA GLU A 111 -4.20 26.26 -11.79
C GLU A 111 -5.29 25.46 -12.50
N LYS A 112 -5.22 24.12 -12.39
CA LYS A 112 -6.22 23.21 -12.95
C LYS A 112 -7.39 22.90 -12.02
N ASN A 113 -7.35 23.39 -10.77
CA ASN A 113 -8.27 23.00 -9.70
C ASN A 113 -8.41 21.47 -9.57
N LEU A 114 -7.27 20.78 -9.50
CA LEU A 114 -7.19 19.32 -9.53
C LEU A 114 -6.29 18.82 -8.41
N GLY A 115 -6.74 17.80 -7.69
CA GLY A 115 -5.89 16.97 -6.84
C GLY A 115 -5.93 15.52 -7.30
N GLU A 116 -4.77 14.89 -7.33
CA GLU A 116 -4.57 13.52 -7.78
C GLU A 116 -3.77 12.71 -6.76
N TYR A 117 -4.29 11.54 -6.43
CA TYR A 117 -3.65 10.57 -5.56
C TYR A 117 -3.50 9.25 -6.30
N VAL A 118 -2.27 8.76 -6.38
CA VAL A 118 -1.91 7.49 -7.02
C VAL A 118 -1.22 6.62 -5.97
N GLU A 119 -1.91 5.62 -5.44
CA GLU A 119 -1.38 4.78 -4.36
C GLU A 119 -0.66 3.54 -4.91
N PRO A 120 0.58 3.28 -4.46
CA PRO A 120 1.25 2.02 -4.73
C PRO A 120 0.89 0.94 -3.71
N ASN A 121 0.80 -0.32 -4.17
CA ASN A 121 0.73 -1.52 -3.32
C ASN A 121 1.78 -2.55 -3.75
N VAL A 122 1.94 -3.63 -3.02
CA VAL A 122 2.91 -4.70 -3.33
C VAL A 122 2.24 -6.05 -3.50
N TRP A 123 2.54 -6.73 -4.62
CA TRP A 123 2.02 -8.06 -4.89
C TRP A 123 2.88 -9.15 -4.24
N PHE A 124 2.22 -10.09 -3.58
CA PHE A 124 2.81 -11.31 -3.03
C PHE A 124 2.22 -12.56 -3.68
N GLN A 125 3.09 -13.52 -4.03
CA GLN A 125 2.72 -14.88 -4.41
C GLN A 125 2.85 -15.79 -3.19
N HIS A 126 1.80 -16.56 -2.90
CA HIS A 126 1.83 -17.67 -1.97
C HIS A 126 1.66 -18.96 -2.76
N LYS A 127 2.70 -19.78 -2.79
CA LYS A 127 2.56 -21.16 -3.25
C LYS A 127 1.78 -21.95 -2.19
N ILE A 128 0.89 -22.79 -2.67
CA ILE A 128 -0.02 -23.61 -1.86
C ILE A 128 0.49 -25.04 -1.80
#